data_AF-A0A8S3IZY1-F1
#
_entry.id   AF-A0A8S3IZY1-F1
#
_cell.length_a   1.000
_cell.length_b   1.000
_cell.length_c   1.000
_cell.angle_alpha   90.00
_cell.angle_beta   90.00
_cell.angle_gamma   90.00
#
_symmetry.space_group_name_H-M   'P 1'
#
loop_
_entity.id
_entity.type
_entity.pdbx_description
1 polymer ?
#
loop_
_entity_poly.entity_id
_entity_poly.type
_entity_poly.pdbx_seq_one_letter_code
_entity_poly.pdbx_strand_id
1 'polypeptide(L)'
;AVDLNSFTPSTSQPITTTTTVAPVLSALSGGLSSAAGVFHRPDSHDEDAFYYQAIEVSVQTSGMYTLTSDSKLDTIGYFYHDSFDPSVPENNLITVDDDSGDISLQFGLEVYLQAGNKYILVVTTHETQETGDFSVLTNGPGPIELTSFTPSTIQPVLA
;
A
#
# COMPACT_ATOMS: atom_id res chain seq x y z
N ALA A 1 -71.36 -4.52 10.14
CA ALA A 1 -70.62 -5.01 8.96
C ALA A 1 -69.21 -4.46 9.08
N VAL A 2 -68.20 -5.32 9.00
CA VAL A 2 -66.78 -4.98 9.11
C VAL A 2 -66.33 -4.52 7.72
N ASP A 3 -65.81 -3.30 7.58
CA ASP A 3 -65.20 -2.86 6.33
C ASP A 3 -63.75 -3.34 6.31
N LEU A 4 -63.55 -4.50 5.67
CA LEU A 4 -62.25 -5.08 5.35
C LEU A 4 -61.90 -4.60 3.95
N ASN A 5 -61.24 -3.44 3.77
CA ASN A 5 -60.41 -3.14 2.59
C ASN A 5 -59.78 -1.73 2.58
N SER A 6 -58.80 -1.48 3.45
CA SER A 6 -57.84 -0.41 3.19
C SER A 6 -56.42 -0.86 3.57
N PHE A 7 -55.83 -1.70 2.72
CA PHE A 7 -54.40 -1.99 2.73
C PHE A 7 -53.81 -1.42 1.44
N THR A 8 -53.10 -0.29 1.54
CA THR A 8 -52.22 0.18 0.47
C THR A 8 -50.91 -0.64 0.53
N PRO A 9 -50.37 -1.14 -0.59
CA PRO A 9 -49.08 -1.80 -0.57
C PRO A 9 -47.98 -0.76 -0.31
N SER A 10 -47.33 -0.88 0.86
CA SER A 10 -46.07 -0.20 1.13
C SER A 10 -45.04 -0.67 0.12
N THR A 11 -44.46 0.25 -0.63
CA THR A 11 -43.34 -0.01 -1.54
C THR A 11 -42.17 -0.57 -0.72
N SER A 12 -41.83 -1.84 -0.92
CA SER A 12 -40.64 -2.42 -0.31
C SER A 12 -39.40 -1.71 -0.86
N GLN A 13 -38.65 -1.03 0.00
CA GLN A 13 -37.30 -0.59 -0.34
C GLN A 13 -36.43 -1.83 -0.65
N PRO A 14 -35.52 -1.78 -1.64
CA PRO A 14 -34.58 -2.85 -1.85
C PRO A 14 -33.72 -3.01 -0.59
N ILE A 15 -33.83 -4.17 0.06
CA ILE A 15 -32.92 -4.57 1.12
C ILE A 15 -31.57 -4.74 0.46
N THR A 16 -30.70 -3.75 0.65
CA THR A 16 -29.31 -3.85 0.21
C THR A 16 -28.61 -4.68 1.28
N THR A 17 -28.52 -6.00 1.06
CA THR A 17 -27.71 -6.87 1.91
C THR A 17 -26.25 -6.52 1.65
N THR A 18 -25.68 -5.65 2.49
CA THR A 18 -24.23 -5.47 2.54
C THR A 18 -23.65 -6.74 3.16
N THR A 19 -23.23 -7.69 2.33
CA THR A 19 -22.43 -8.81 2.78
C THR A 19 -21.08 -8.26 3.22
N THR A 20 -20.91 -8.05 4.52
CA THR A 20 -19.61 -7.74 5.11
C THR A 20 -18.71 -8.96 4.92
N VAL A 21 -17.91 -8.96 3.86
CA VAL A 21 -16.84 -9.94 3.69
C VAL A 21 -15.82 -9.65 4.78
N ALA A 22 -15.53 -10.64 5.62
CA ALA A 22 -14.47 -10.51 6.62
C ALA A 22 -13.15 -10.22 5.89
N PRO A 23 -12.34 -9.28 6.38
CA PRO A 23 -11.18 -8.85 5.62
C PRO A 23 -10.11 -9.96 5.60
N VAL A 24 -9.35 -10.01 4.50
CA VAL A 24 -8.29 -11.00 4.31
C VAL A 24 -6.97 -10.40 4.77
N LEU A 25 -6.30 -11.07 5.71
CA LEU A 25 -4.97 -10.70 6.16
C LEU A 25 -3.91 -11.39 5.29
N SER A 26 -2.88 -10.64 4.89
CA SER A 26 -1.69 -11.16 4.22
C SER A 26 -0.46 -10.42 4.70
N ALA A 27 0.69 -11.09 4.66
CA ALA A 27 1.94 -10.53 5.12
C ALA A 27 3.11 -10.91 4.21
N LEU A 28 4.05 -9.99 4.03
CA LEU A 28 5.34 -10.23 3.40
C LEU A 28 6.45 -9.72 4.32
N SER A 29 7.45 -10.57 4.60
CA SER A 29 8.63 -10.16 5.34
C SER A 29 9.79 -9.85 4.38
N GLY A 30 10.54 -8.81 4.70
CA GLY A 30 11.65 -8.29 3.91
C GLY A 30 12.81 -7.83 4.79
N GLY A 31 13.87 -7.36 4.14
CA GLY A 31 15.05 -6.86 4.83
C GLY A 31 15.77 -5.80 4.00
N LEU A 32 16.06 -4.67 4.64
CA LEU A 32 16.86 -3.60 4.09
C LEU A 32 18.33 -3.88 4.42
N SER A 33 19.17 -3.92 3.39
CA SER A 33 20.59 -4.22 3.52
C SER A 33 21.41 -3.32 2.61
N SER A 34 22.71 -3.23 2.86
CA SER A 34 23.64 -2.48 2.00
C SER A 34 23.82 -3.05 0.59
N ALA A 35 23.25 -4.23 0.31
CA ALA A 35 23.16 -4.79 -1.03
C ALA A 35 21.89 -4.38 -1.80
N ALA A 36 20.94 -3.71 -1.13
CA ALA A 36 19.73 -3.21 -1.76
C ALA A 36 20.02 -2.01 -2.66
N GLY A 37 19.06 -1.68 -3.53
CA GLY A 37 19.09 -0.41 -4.24
C GLY A 37 19.04 0.76 -3.26
N VAL A 38 19.64 1.87 -3.66
CA VAL A 38 19.54 3.15 -2.94
C VAL A 38 18.67 4.10 -3.78
N PHE A 39 17.85 4.91 -3.12
CA PHE A 39 17.21 6.04 -3.78
C PHE A 39 17.23 7.28 -2.88
N HIS A 40 17.14 8.44 -3.52
CA HIS A 40 16.93 9.72 -2.85
C HIS A 40 15.43 9.86 -2.62
N ARG A 41 14.98 10.00 -1.37
CA ARG A 41 13.55 10.17 -1.14
C ARG A 41 13.09 11.54 -1.65
N PRO A 42 11.87 11.66 -2.19
CA PRO A 42 11.29 12.95 -2.63
C PRO A 42 11.37 14.08 -1.59
N ASP A 43 11.39 13.73 -0.31
CA ASP A 43 11.39 14.64 0.84
C ASP A 43 12.75 14.76 1.56
N SER A 44 13.81 14.15 1.01
CA SER A 44 15.15 14.14 1.61
C SER A 44 16.14 15.09 0.92
N HIS A 45 17.32 15.27 1.51
CA HIS A 45 18.40 16.02 0.87
C HIS A 45 19.12 15.17 -0.19
N ASP A 46 19.65 15.82 -1.23
CA ASP A 46 20.30 15.15 -2.37
C ASP A 46 21.48 14.23 -2.00
N GLU A 47 22.09 14.42 -0.82
CA GLU A 47 23.22 13.60 -0.35
C GLU A 47 22.77 12.38 0.48
N ASP A 48 21.47 12.29 0.80
CA ASP A 48 20.93 11.22 1.63
C ASP A 48 20.73 9.94 0.80
N ALA A 49 21.14 8.82 1.38
CA ALA A 49 21.06 7.51 0.75
C ALA A 49 20.22 6.57 1.62
N PHE A 50 19.10 6.10 1.06
CA PHE A 50 18.20 5.17 1.74
C PHE A 50 18.12 3.85 0.99
N TYR A 51 18.35 2.76 1.73
CA TYR A 51 18.08 1.42 1.20
C TYR A 51 16.58 1.23 1.09
N TYR A 52 16.14 0.55 0.03
CA TYR A 52 14.72 0.30 -0.18
C TYR A 52 14.44 -1.11 -0.66
N GLN A 53 13.21 -1.55 -0.46
CA GLN A 53 12.66 -2.73 -1.11
C GLN A 53 11.38 -2.36 -1.86
N ALA A 54 11.34 -2.67 -3.16
CA ALA A 54 10.16 -2.51 -3.99
C ALA A 54 9.34 -3.81 -4.02
N ILE A 55 8.03 -3.66 -3.83
CA ILE A 55 7.06 -4.74 -3.70
C ILE A 55 5.93 -4.44 -4.68
N GLU A 56 5.71 -5.33 -5.63
CA GLU A 56 4.52 -5.30 -6.47
C GLU A 56 3.31 -5.70 -5.64
N VAL A 57 2.25 -4.90 -5.74
CA VAL A 57 0.98 -5.09 -5.05
C VAL A 57 -0.11 -5.28 -6.10
N SER A 58 -0.81 -6.42 -6.02
CA SER A 58 -1.96 -6.71 -6.87
C SER A 58 -3.14 -7.24 -6.06
N VAL A 59 -4.35 -6.88 -6.49
CA VAL A 59 -5.61 -7.30 -5.84
C VAL A 59 -6.59 -7.84 -6.86
N GLN A 60 -7.41 -8.80 -6.43
CA GLN A 60 -8.51 -9.34 -7.24
C GLN A 60 -9.87 -8.71 -6.93
N THR A 61 -9.97 -8.03 -5.79
CA THR A 61 -11.18 -7.33 -5.34
C THR A 61 -10.90 -5.85 -5.23
N SER A 62 -11.63 -5.01 -5.96
CA SER A 62 -11.49 -3.56 -5.81
C SER A 62 -12.05 -3.09 -4.46
N GLY A 63 -11.36 -2.15 -3.81
CA GLY A 63 -11.84 -1.54 -2.57
C GLY A 63 -10.75 -0.86 -1.76
N MET A 64 -11.08 -0.48 -0.53
CA MET A 64 -10.12 0.10 0.42
C MET A 64 -9.26 -0.99 1.05
N TYR A 65 -7.96 -0.82 1.01
CA TYR A 65 -6.97 -1.67 1.65
C TYR A 65 -6.13 -0.84 2.61
N THR A 66 -5.72 -1.45 3.70
CA THR A 66 -4.69 -0.92 4.59
C THR A 66 -3.41 -1.72 4.42
N LEU A 67 -2.27 -1.03 4.34
CA LEU A 67 -0.94 -1.62 4.34
C LEU A 67 -0.13 -0.94 5.45
N THR A 68 0.34 -1.71 6.41
CA THR A 68 1.14 -1.22 7.54
C THR A 68 2.46 -1.97 7.62
N SER A 69 3.49 -1.36 8.21
CA SER A 69 4.71 -2.08 8.58
C SER A 69 4.70 -2.56 10.03
N ASP A 70 5.52 -3.59 10.27
CA ASP A 70 5.95 -4.03 11.59
C ASP A 70 7.48 -4.24 11.55
N SER A 71 8.20 -3.39 12.27
CA SER A 71 9.65 -3.38 12.35
C SER A 71 10.14 -2.72 13.65
N LYS A 72 11.44 -2.87 13.89
CA LYS A 72 12.18 -2.05 14.88
C LYS A 72 12.77 -0.78 14.27
N LEU A 73 12.78 -0.69 12.95
CA LEU A 73 13.21 0.48 12.19
C LEU A 73 12.09 1.53 12.20
N ASP A 74 12.45 2.78 12.02
CA ASP A 74 11.50 3.84 11.69
C ASP A 74 11.24 3.78 10.17
N THR A 75 10.10 3.23 9.76
CA THR A 75 9.85 2.84 8.36
C THR A 75 8.95 3.83 7.64
N ILE A 76 9.28 4.13 6.39
CA ILE A 76 8.46 4.95 5.49
C ILE A 76 7.95 4.10 4.33
N GLY A 77 6.67 4.25 4.00
CA GLY A 77 6.03 3.61 2.86
C GLY A 77 5.68 4.62 1.76
N TYR A 78 6.27 4.46 0.57
CA TYR A 78 5.89 5.20 -0.64
C TYR A 78 5.06 4.30 -1.54
N PHE A 79 3.87 4.75 -1.94
CA PHE A 79 2.93 3.96 -2.73
C PHE A 79 2.74 4.56 -4.11
N TYR A 80 2.93 3.76 -5.16
CA TYR A 80 2.96 4.18 -6.55
C TYR A 80 1.92 3.46 -7.40
N HIS A 81 1.47 4.15 -8.44
CA HIS A 81 0.68 3.56 -9.52
C HIS A 81 1.59 2.97 -10.60
N ASP A 82 1.33 1.74 -11.06
CA ASP A 82 1.95 1.06 -12.20
C ASP A 82 3.47 0.75 -12.08
N SER A 83 4.32 1.77 -11.87
CA SER A 83 5.77 1.62 -11.86
C SER A 83 6.46 2.56 -10.87
N PHE A 84 7.66 2.16 -10.43
CA PHE A 84 8.58 2.94 -9.62
C PHE A 84 9.95 2.97 -10.30
N ASP A 85 10.52 4.17 -10.44
CA ASP A 85 11.90 4.39 -10.87
C ASP A 85 12.64 5.18 -9.79
N PRO A 86 13.67 4.59 -9.15
CA PRO A 86 14.41 5.25 -8.07
C PRO A 86 15.20 6.49 -8.53
N SER A 87 15.39 6.70 -9.83
CA SER A 87 16.03 7.92 -10.36
C SER A 87 15.08 9.12 -10.47
N VAL A 88 13.76 8.86 -10.46
CA VAL A 88 12.70 9.87 -10.54
C VAL A 88 11.53 9.49 -9.60
N PRO A 89 11.76 9.44 -8.29
CA PRO A 89 10.86 8.84 -7.30
C PRO A 89 9.57 9.64 -7.05
N GLU A 90 9.40 10.81 -7.67
CA GLU A 90 8.12 11.53 -7.64
C GLU A 90 7.12 11.00 -8.70
N ASN A 91 7.63 10.33 -9.74
CA ASN A 91 6.77 9.84 -10.82
C ASN A 91 5.85 8.73 -10.34
N ASN A 92 4.57 8.86 -10.67
CA ASN A 92 3.49 7.93 -10.31
C ASN A 92 3.24 7.76 -8.81
N LEU A 93 3.83 8.60 -7.96
CA LEU A 93 3.59 8.57 -6.53
C LEU A 93 2.12 8.92 -6.22
N ILE A 94 1.45 8.05 -5.48
CA ILE A 94 0.06 8.23 -5.03
C ILE A 94 0.06 8.86 -3.65
N THR A 95 0.79 8.26 -2.71
CA THR A 95 0.78 8.66 -1.30
C THR A 95 2.04 8.15 -0.59
N VAL A 96 2.35 8.78 0.54
CA VAL A 96 3.46 8.44 1.44
C VAL A 96 2.95 8.48 2.87
N ASP A 97 3.49 7.63 3.73
CA ASP A 97 3.26 7.67 5.17
C ASP A 97 4.47 7.12 5.92
N ASP A 98 4.76 7.64 7.11
CA ASP A 98 5.87 7.25 7.98
C ASP A 98 5.46 6.89 9.42
N ASP A 99 4.34 7.41 9.94
CA ASP A 99 3.98 7.24 11.35
C ASP A 99 2.50 6.90 11.66
N SER A 100 1.66 6.65 10.64
CA SER A 100 0.23 6.34 10.83
C SER A 100 -0.08 4.86 11.04
N GLY A 101 0.93 4.00 11.19
CA GLY A 101 0.76 2.57 11.44
C GLY A 101 0.23 2.24 12.84
N ASP A 102 -0.21 1.00 13.03
CA ASP A 102 -0.72 0.51 14.32
C ASP A 102 0.36 0.47 15.43
N ILE A 103 1.64 0.45 15.01
CA ILE A 103 2.83 0.48 15.86
C ILE A 103 3.55 1.80 15.61
N SER A 104 4.06 2.43 16.68
CA SER A 104 4.82 3.70 16.58
C SER A 104 5.94 3.61 15.55
N LEU A 105 6.14 4.69 14.77
CA LEU A 105 7.19 4.83 13.75
C LEU A 105 7.07 3.83 12.59
N GLN A 106 5.88 3.28 12.38
CA GLN A 106 5.57 2.42 11.26
C GLN A 106 4.63 3.16 10.32
N PHE A 107 4.80 2.98 9.02
CA PHE A 107 3.86 3.53 8.05
C PHE A 107 2.50 2.83 8.17
N GLY A 108 1.44 3.57 7.87
CA GLY A 108 0.07 3.10 7.74
C GLY A 108 -0.61 3.75 6.54
N LEU A 109 -0.69 3.00 5.44
CA LEU A 109 -1.28 3.47 4.19
C LEU A 109 -2.71 2.96 4.07
N GLU A 110 -3.68 3.87 3.89
CA GLU A 110 -5.06 3.55 3.53
C GLU A 110 -5.31 3.95 2.06
N VAL A 111 -5.45 2.96 1.17
CA VAL A 111 -5.49 3.18 -0.29
C VAL A 111 -6.66 2.44 -0.95
N TYR A 112 -7.29 3.09 -1.93
CA TYR A 112 -8.27 2.41 -2.78
C TYR A 112 -7.55 1.70 -3.94
N LEU A 113 -7.62 0.38 -3.96
CA LEU A 113 -7.03 -0.44 -5.02
C LEU A 113 -8.11 -0.91 -5.99
N GLN A 114 -7.88 -0.70 -7.28
CA GLN A 114 -8.69 -1.28 -8.35
C GLN A 114 -8.08 -2.60 -8.82
N ALA A 115 -8.92 -3.65 -8.87
CA ALA A 115 -8.52 -4.94 -9.40
C ALA A 115 -8.08 -4.86 -10.87
N GLY A 116 -7.00 -5.58 -11.20
CA GLY A 116 -6.40 -5.57 -12.54
C GLY A 116 -5.40 -4.43 -12.79
N ASN A 117 -5.31 -3.44 -11.88
CA ASN A 117 -4.24 -2.45 -11.92
C ASN A 117 -3.03 -2.96 -11.14
N LYS A 118 -1.85 -2.46 -11.52
CA LYS A 118 -0.59 -2.71 -10.85
C LYS A 118 -0.23 -1.54 -9.93
N TYR A 119 0.26 -1.85 -8.74
CA TYR A 119 0.76 -0.85 -7.79
C TYR A 119 2.12 -1.30 -7.24
N ILE A 120 2.93 -0.34 -6.80
CA ILE A 120 4.22 -0.62 -6.16
C ILE A 120 4.23 0.01 -4.77
N LEU A 121 4.55 -0.78 -3.76
CA LEU A 121 4.95 -0.30 -2.44
C LEU A 121 6.48 -0.28 -2.37
N VAL A 122 7.05 0.85 -2.00
CA VAL A 122 8.47 0.97 -1.66
C VAL A 122 8.57 1.16 -0.15
N VAL A 123 9.22 0.22 0.51
CA VAL A 123 9.53 0.31 1.95
C VAL A 123 10.97 0.80 2.11
N THR A 124 11.16 1.82 2.94
CA THR A 124 12.45 2.40 3.30
C THR A 124 12.44 2.88 4.76
N THR A 125 13.48 3.59 5.20
CA THR A 125 13.63 4.07 6.58
C THR A 125 13.65 5.59 6.67
N HIS A 126 13.33 6.13 7.85
CA HIS A 126 13.49 7.55 8.18
C HIS A 126 14.96 7.97 8.20
N GLU A 127 15.82 7.14 8.80
CA GLU A 127 17.26 7.38 8.90
C GLU A 127 18.03 6.85 7.68
N THR A 128 19.07 7.57 7.26
CA THR A 128 19.90 7.19 6.11
C THR A 128 20.70 5.92 6.39
N GLN A 129 20.87 5.09 5.35
CA GLN A 129 21.70 3.87 5.39
C GLN A 129 21.35 2.89 6.51
N GLU A 130 20.14 2.97 7.05
CA GLU A 130 19.67 2.06 8.09
C GLU A 130 19.31 0.69 7.48
N THR A 131 19.68 -0.38 8.19
CA THR A 131 19.46 -1.76 7.75
C THR A 131 18.72 -2.54 8.81
N GLY A 132 17.85 -3.44 8.40
CA GLY A 132 17.13 -4.33 9.30
C GLY A 132 15.95 -5.00 8.62
N ASP A 133 15.29 -5.85 9.38
CA ASP A 133 14.14 -6.62 8.90
C ASP A 133 12.84 -5.84 9.12
N PHE A 134 11.86 -6.07 8.25
CA PHE A 134 10.51 -5.54 8.38
C PHE A 134 9.50 -6.58 7.89
N SER A 135 8.24 -6.40 8.28
CA SER A 135 7.10 -7.06 7.65
C SER A 135 6.09 -6.02 7.18
N VAL A 136 5.44 -6.29 6.05
CA VAL A 136 4.27 -5.56 5.59
C VAL A 136 3.04 -6.40 5.94
N LEU A 137 2.13 -5.81 6.70
CA LEU A 137 0.85 -6.38 7.06
C LEU A 137 -0.23 -5.70 6.22
N THR A 138 -1.18 -6.48 5.71
CA THR A 138 -2.21 -5.97 4.82
C THR A 138 -3.59 -6.45 5.26
N ASN A 139 -4.59 -5.61 5.04
CA ASN A 139 -5.97 -5.89 5.37
C ASN A 139 -6.91 -5.23 4.35
N GLY A 140 -7.95 -5.93 3.92
CA GLY A 140 -8.88 -5.40 2.93
C GLY A 140 -9.97 -6.38 2.49
N PRO A 141 -10.81 -6.00 1.51
CA PRO A 141 -12.02 -6.74 1.12
C PRO A 141 -11.77 -8.06 0.39
N GLY A 142 -10.53 -8.37 0.03
CA GLY A 142 -10.17 -9.61 -0.64
C GLY A 142 -8.67 -9.88 -0.59
N PRO A 143 -8.20 -11.02 -1.15
CA PRO A 143 -6.79 -11.36 -1.18
C PRO A 143 -5.95 -10.29 -1.89
N ILE A 144 -4.73 -10.12 -1.38
CA ILE A 144 -3.70 -9.24 -1.89
C ILE A 144 -2.43 -10.05 -2.10
N GLU A 145 -1.81 -9.89 -3.27
CA GLU A 145 -0.56 -10.56 -3.61
C GLU A 145 0.58 -9.54 -3.53
N LEU A 146 1.63 -9.90 -2.78
CA LEU A 146 2.82 -9.08 -2.57
C LEU A 146 4.03 -9.82 -3.12
N THR A 147 4.74 -9.20 -4.07
CA THR A 147 5.93 -9.80 -4.68
C THR A 147 7.08 -8.80 -4.74
N SER A 148 8.17 -9.09 -4.02
CA SER A 148 9.37 -8.26 -4.08
C SER A 148 10.06 -8.36 -5.43
N PHE A 149 10.60 -7.24 -5.91
CA PHE A 149 11.39 -7.19 -7.14
C PHE A 149 12.49 -6.12 -7.05
N THR A 150 13.45 -6.17 -7.99
CA THR A 150 14.46 -5.11 -8.16
C THR A 150 14.03 -4.19 -9.30
N PRO A 151 13.76 -2.89 -9.05
CA PRO A 151 13.40 -1.95 -10.10
C PRO A 151 14.51 -1.80 -11.15
N SER A 152 14.10 -1.61 -12.39
CA SER A 152 15.02 -1.21 -13.46
C SER A 152 15.26 0.30 -13.34
N THR A 153 16.52 0.73 -13.24
CA THR A 153 16.87 2.15 -13.35
C THR A 153 16.91 2.53 -14.82
N ILE A 154 16.11 3.51 -15.24
CA ILE A 154 16.38 4.16 -16.52
C ILE A 154 17.60 5.05 -16.28
N GLN A 155 18.77 4.59 -16.73
CA GLN A 155 19.94 5.47 -16.78
C GLN A 155 19.55 6.70 -17.62
N PRO A 156 19.70 7.93 -17.12
CA PRO A 156 19.49 9.10 -17.96
C PRO A 156 20.43 8.96 -19.16
N VAL A 157 19.86 8.90 -20.36
CA VAL A 157 20.64 8.96 -21.59
C VAL A 157 21.32 10.32 -21.58
N LEU A 158 22.62 10.34 -21.30
CA LEU A 158 23.45 11.54 -21.44
C LEU A 158 23.29 12.04 -22.88
N ALA A 159 22.60 13.16 -23.04
CA ALA A 159 22.48 13.91 -24.28
C ALA A 159 23.61 14.93 -24.39
#